data_AF-A0A535SYT2-F1
#
_entry.id   AF-A0A535SYT2-F1
#
_cell.length_a   1.000
_cell.length_b   1.000
_cell.length_c   1.000
_cell.angle_alpha   90.00
_cell.angle_beta   90.00
_cell.angle_gamma   90.00
#
_symmetry.space_group_name_H-M   'P 1'
#
loop_
_entity.id
_entity.type
_entity.pdbx_description
1 polymer ?
#
loop_
_entity_poly.entity_id
_entity_poly.type
_entity_poly.pdbx_seq_one_letter_code
_entity_poly.pdbx_strand_id
1 'polypeptide(L)'
;MRQRARKIVQEERIHEMHGEGWVRRLARAGGAVRATMAASLERLWNETLCWFGPNDDPIMQQLYREGIIDATPDELRARYLKKIMPTLQGLDIEVPVAFNASNKQWELTGALPWERWDAVGRRLG
;
A
#
# COMPACT_ATOMS: atom_id res chain seq x y z
N MET A 1 4.12 -22.16 12.68
CA MET A 1 3.65 -20.91 12.04
C MET A 1 4.54 -20.45 10.88
N ARG A 2 5.87 -20.36 11.05
CA ARG A 2 6.80 -19.83 10.02
C ARG A 2 6.72 -20.50 8.63
N GLN A 3 6.56 -21.82 8.54
CA GLN A 3 6.45 -22.52 7.25
C GLN A 3 5.15 -22.21 6.48
N ARG A 4 4.01 -22.10 7.18
CA ARG A 4 2.72 -21.73 6.55
C ARG A 4 2.75 -20.29 6.05
N ALA A 5 3.31 -19.37 6.83
CA ALA A 5 3.51 -17.98 6.41
C ALA A 5 4.38 -17.88 5.15
N ARG A 6 5.48 -18.66 5.05
CA ARG A 6 6.32 -18.70 3.84
C ARG A 6 5.56 -19.16 2.60
N LYS A 7 4.72 -20.18 2.73
CA LYS A 7 3.90 -20.68 1.61
C LYS A 7 2.91 -19.62 1.13
N ILE A 8 2.21 -18.96 2.06
CA ILE A 8 1.29 -17.86 1.75
C ILE A 8 2.04 -16.75 1.01
N VAL A 9 3.18 -16.28 1.53
CA VAL A 9 3.98 -15.23 0.87
C VAL A 9 4.42 -15.62 -0.55
N GLN A 10 4.71 -16.91 -0.79
CA GLN A 10 5.05 -17.39 -2.11
C GLN A 10 3.87 -17.34 -3.08
N GLU A 11 2.67 -17.71 -2.63
CA GLU A 11 1.43 -17.62 -3.41
C GLU A 11 1.05 -16.15 -3.67
N GLU A 12 1.20 -15.26 -2.69
CA GLU A 12 0.92 -13.83 -2.82
C GLU A 12 1.77 -13.13 -3.88
N ARG A 13 2.99 -13.62 -4.15
CA ARG A 13 3.82 -13.08 -5.24
C ARG A 13 3.16 -13.27 -6.61
N ILE A 14 2.43 -14.36 -6.80
CA ILE A 14 1.69 -14.62 -8.04
C ILE A 14 0.50 -13.65 -8.14
N HIS A 15 -0.21 -13.39 -7.04
CA HIS A 15 -1.31 -12.43 -7.01
C HIS A 15 -0.83 -10.99 -7.30
N GLU A 16 0.29 -10.60 -6.72
CA GLU A 16 0.94 -9.32 -7.01
C GLU A 16 1.28 -9.17 -8.49
N MET A 17 1.96 -10.15 -9.09
CA MET A 17 2.33 -10.12 -10.51
C MET A 17 1.10 -10.00 -11.43
N HIS A 18 0.03 -10.73 -11.12
CA HIS A 18 -1.21 -10.62 -11.87
C HIS A 18 -1.87 -9.25 -11.71
N GLY A 19 -1.88 -8.70 -10.49
CA GLY A 19 -2.37 -7.35 -10.21
C GLY A 19 -1.62 -6.29 -11.02
N GLU A 20 -0.30 -6.34 -11.02
CA GLU A 20 0.53 -5.45 -11.83
C GLU A 20 0.25 -5.59 -13.33
N GLY A 21 0.12 -6.83 -13.81
CA GLY A 21 -0.24 -7.12 -15.21
C GLY A 21 -1.59 -6.52 -15.62
N TRP A 22 -2.60 -6.60 -14.74
CA TRP A 22 -3.90 -5.98 -14.96
C TRP A 22 -3.83 -4.46 -14.99
N VAL A 23 -3.15 -3.82 -14.04
CA VAL A 23 -2.97 -2.36 -14.04
C VAL A 23 -2.30 -1.90 -15.33
N ARG A 24 -1.24 -2.56 -15.77
CA ARG A 24 -0.56 -2.24 -17.04
C ARG A 24 -1.49 -2.40 -18.25
N ARG A 25 -2.29 -3.47 -18.29
CA ARG A 25 -3.23 -3.74 -19.39
C ARG A 25 -4.34 -2.69 -19.44
N LEU A 26 -4.94 -2.36 -18.30
CA LEU A 26 -6.04 -1.39 -18.20
C LEU A 26 -5.55 0.04 -18.50
N ALA A 27 -4.34 0.41 -18.05
CA ALA A 27 -3.72 1.68 -18.38
C ALA A 27 -3.50 1.83 -19.90
N ARG A 28 -3.00 0.78 -20.57
CA ARG A 28 -2.74 0.76 -22.02
C ARG A 28 -4.01 0.75 -22.87
N ALA A 29 -5.12 0.21 -22.35
CA ALA A 29 -6.40 0.23 -23.07
C ALA A 29 -6.91 1.66 -23.33
N GLY A 30 -6.51 2.63 -22.49
CA GLY A 30 -6.82 4.04 -22.69
C GLY A 30 -8.29 4.40 -22.48
N GLY A 31 -8.63 5.64 -22.84
CA GLY A 31 -10.01 6.16 -22.81
C GLY A 31 -10.74 5.91 -21.50
N ALA A 32 -12.00 5.48 -21.60
CA ALA A 32 -12.87 5.21 -20.45
C ALA A 32 -12.32 4.11 -19.53
N VAL A 33 -11.59 3.11 -20.06
CA VAL A 33 -11.03 2.02 -19.25
C VAL A 33 -9.95 2.54 -18.31
N ARG A 34 -9.03 3.36 -18.83
CA ARG A 34 -7.99 4.00 -18.01
C ARG A 34 -8.61 4.90 -16.95
N ALA A 35 -9.63 5.69 -17.31
CA ALA A 35 -10.32 6.58 -16.39
C ALA A 35 -10.99 5.82 -15.24
N THR A 36 -11.72 4.74 -15.53
CA THR A 36 -12.36 3.90 -14.51
C THR A 36 -11.34 3.22 -13.58
N MET A 37 -10.23 2.74 -14.13
CA MET A 37 -9.14 2.17 -13.35
C MET A 37 -8.52 3.23 -12.42
N ALA A 38 -8.20 4.43 -12.94
CA ALA A 38 -7.63 5.51 -12.14
C ALA A 38 -8.56 5.94 -11.00
N ALA A 39 -9.86 6.13 -11.27
CA ALA A 39 -10.85 6.45 -10.25
C ALA A 39 -10.99 5.34 -9.19
N SER A 40 -10.83 4.07 -9.58
CA SER A 40 -10.82 2.95 -8.63
C SER A 40 -9.58 2.95 -7.74
N LEU A 41 -8.41 3.26 -8.29
CA LEU A 41 -7.16 3.40 -7.52
C LEU A 41 -7.26 4.56 -6.53
N GLU A 42 -7.77 5.71 -6.97
CA GLU A 42 -7.99 6.89 -6.13
C GLU A 42 -8.91 6.55 -4.95
N ARG A 43 -10.06 5.90 -5.22
CA ARG A 43 -11.02 5.51 -4.18
C ARG A 43 -10.44 4.53 -3.15
N LEU A 44 -9.56 3.63 -3.59
CA LEU A 44 -8.94 2.61 -2.73
C LEU A 44 -7.67 3.10 -2.05
N TRP A 45 -7.15 4.27 -2.42
CA TRP A 45 -5.84 4.74 -2.00
C TRP A 45 -5.71 4.83 -0.49
N ASN A 46 -6.56 5.65 0.15
CA ASN A 46 -6.54 5.86 1.59
C ASN A 46 -6.85 4.56 2.35
N GLU A 47 -7.85 3.81 1.91
CA GLU A 47 -8.21 2.52 2.50
C GLU A 47 -6.99 1.58 2.57
N THR A 48 -6.29 1.41 1.45
CA THR A 48 -5.12 0.53 1.35
C THR A 48 -3.99 0.98 2.28
N LEU A 49 -3.73 2.28 2.34
CA LEU A 49 -2.66 2.85 3.16
C LEU A 49 -2.97 2.84 4.66
N CYS A 50 -4.25 2.90 5.03
CA CYS A 50 -4.71 2.80 6.41
C CYS A 50 -4.71 1.37 6.95
N TRP A 51 -4.64 0.34 6.10
CA TRP A 51 -4.63 -1.06 6.55
C TRP A 51 -3.48 -1.37 7.53
N PHE A 52 -2.31 -0.74 7.31
CA PHE A 52 -1.14 -0.86 8.20
C PHE A 52 -1.36 -0.25 9.59
N GLY A 53 -2.36 0.61 9.75
CA GLY A 53 -2.67 1.34 10.97
C GLY A 53 -1.83 2.60 11.17
N PRO A 54 -2.18 3.41 12.18
CA PRO A 54 -1.41 4.59 12.56
C PRO A 54 -0.12 4.18 13.28
N ASN A 55 0.90 5.04 13.25
CA ASN A 55 2.21 4.71 13.81
C ASN A 55 2.19 4.56 15.34
N ASP A 56 1.25 5.23 16.02
CA ASP A 56 1.06 5.17 17.47
C ASP A 56 0.09 4.05 17.90
N ASP A 57 -0.30 3.12 17.00
CA ASP A 57 -1.10 1.94 17.35
C ASP A 57 -0.37 1.11 18.44
N PRO A 58 -0.91 1.03 19.67
CA PRO A 58 -0.21 0.43 20.80
C PRO A 58 0.01 -1.08 20.62
N ILE A 59 -0.88 -1.75 19.89
CA ILE A 59 -0.75 -3.19 19.59
C ILE A 59 0.40 -3.39 18.62
N MET A 60 0.44 -2.63 17.53
CA MET A 60 1.53 -2.72 16.55
C MET A 60 2.89 -2.35 17.16
N GLN A 61 2.94 -1.32 18.01
CA GLN A 61 4.15 -0.94 18.73
C GLN A 61 4.62 -2.04 19.69
N GLN A 62 3.71 -2.70 20.39
CA GLN A 62 4.06 -3.83 21.25
C GLN A 62 4.59 -5.02 20.42
N LEU A 63 3.90 -5.41 19.36
CA LEU A 63 4.33 -6.51 18.48
C LEU A 63 5.72 -6.26 17.87
N TYR A 64 6.03 -5.01 17.51
CA TYR A 64 7.34 -4.63 16.99
C TYR A 64 8.42 -4.70 18.07
N ARG A 65 8.17 -4.13 19.26
CA ARG A 65 9.11 -4.18 20.40
C ARG A 65 9.42 -5.61 20.85
N GLU A 66 8.43 -6.50 20.78
CA GLU A 66 8.58 -7.92 21.11
C GLU A 66 9.23 -8.75 19.98
N GLY A 67 9.50 -8.14 18.81
CA GLY A 67 10.12 -8.81 17.66
C GLY A 67 9.20 -9.81 16.97
N ILE A 68 7.89 -9.71 17.18
CA ILE A 68 6.88 -10.55 16.51
C ILE A 68 6.69 -10.09 15.06
N ILE A 69 6.72 -8.78 14.83
CA ILE A 69 6.79 -8.15 13.50
C ILE A 69 8.13 -7.42 13.36
N ASP A 70 8.61 -7.28 12.12
CA ASP A 70 9.94 -6.75 11.79
C ASP A 70 9.92 -5.28 11.35
N ALA A 71 8.75 -4.63 11.41
CA ALA A 71 8.54 -3.29 10.91
C ALA A 71 7.37 -2.59 11.62
N THR A 72 7.49 -1.27 11.77
CA THR A 72 6.39 -0.42 12.23
C THR A 72 5.33 -0.22 11.12
N PRO A 73 4.11 0.24 11.45
CA PRO A 73 3.11 0.61 10.45
C PRO A 73 3.64 1.55 9.36
N ASP A 74 4.42 2.57 9.72
CA ASP A 74 4.99 3.52 8.76
C ASP A 74 6.03 2.87 7.86
N GLU A 75 6.88 2.00 8.40
CA GLU A 75 7.87 1.26 7.60
C GLU A 75 7.19 0.29 6.63
N LEU A 76 6.11 -0.39 7.05
CA LEU A 76 5.30 -1.24 6.16
C LEU A 76 4.67 -0.42 5.03
N ARG A 77 4.13 0.76 5.34
CA ARG A 77 3.56 1.68 4.35
C ARG A 77 4.63 2.16 3.37
N ALA A 78 5.82 2.51 3.84
CA ALA A 78 6.95 2.89 2.99
C ALA A 78 7.43 1.73 2.09
N ARG A 79 7.50 0.49 2.61
CA ARG A 79 7.80 -0.72 1.82
C ARG A 79 6.76 -0.93 0.72
N TYR A 80 5.48 -0.74 1.02
CA TYR A 80 4.39 -0.83 0.06
C TYR A 80 4.53 0.22 -1.06
N LEU A 81 4.71 1.50 -0.71
CA LEU A 81 4.88 2.57 -1.70
C LEU A 81 6.11 2.32 -2.59
N LYS A 82 7.26 1.96 -2.00
CA LYS A 82 8.48 1.61 -2.75
C LYS A 82 8.23 0.51 -3.79
N LYS A 83 7.33 -0.42 -3.50
CA LYS A 83 6.99 -1.55 -4.36
C LYS A 83 6.08 -1.15 -5.51
N ILE A 84 5.03 -0.38 -5.25
CA ILE A 84 4.01 -0.05 -6.27
C ILE A 84 4.35 1.16 -7.13
N MET A 85 5.09 2.13 -6.60
CA MET A 85 5.31 3.42 -7.25
C MET A 85 6.05 3.33 -8.60
N PRO A 86 7.07 2.47 -8.80
CA PRO A 86 7.69 2.32 -10.11
C PRO A 86 6.69 1.93 -11.21
N THR A 87 5.68 1.11 -10.89
CA THR A 87 4.63 0.74 -11.84
C THR A 87 3.69 1.89 -12.11
N LEU A 88 3.23 2.60 -11.08
CA LEU A 88 2.29 3.72 -11.25
C LEU A 88 2.93 4.88 -12.03
N GLN A 89 4.17 5.24 -11.69
CA GLN A 89 4.93 6.26 -12.41
C GLN A 89 5.17 5.87 -13.87
N GLY A 90 5.58 4.62 -14.13
CA GLY A 90 5.81 4.15 -15.50
C GLY A 90 4.55 4.06 -16.37
N LEU A 91 3.37 4.30 -15.79
CA LEU A 91 2.07 4.35 -16.47
C LEU A 91 1.42 5.75 -16.41
N ASP A 92 2.15 6.75 -15.93
CA ASP A 92 1.68 8.13 -15.72
C ASP A 92 0.39 8.19 -14.87
N ILE A 93 0.32 7.34 -13.84
CA ILE A 93 -0.78 7.33 -12.87
C ILE A 93 -0.35 8.19 -11.68
N GLU A 94 -1.06 9.30 -11.48
CA GLU A 94 -0.83 10.22 -10.37
C GLU A 94 -1.53 9.73 -9.10
N VAL A 95 -0.82 9.86 -7.98
CA VAL A 95 -1.27 9.53 -6.62
C VAL A 95 -0.64 10.53 -5.64
N PRO A 96 -1.23 10.78 -4.46
CA PRO A 96 -0.76 11.83 -3.54
C PRO A 96 0.49 11.40 -2.74
N VAL A 97 1.59 11.18 -3.46
CA VAL A 97 2.92 10.90 -2.92
C VAL A 97 4.00 11.63 -3.70
N ALA A 98 5.09 11.95 -3.02
CA ALA A 98 6.29 12.55 -3.59
C ALA A 98 7.51 11.66 -3.29
N PHE A 99 8.50 11.67 -4.19
CA PHE A 99 9.78 11.02 -3.92
C PHE A 99 10.70 11.97 -3.16
N ASN A 100 11.11 11.56 -1.97
CA ASN A 100 12.14 12.25 -1.20
C ASN A 100 13.52 11.73 -1.59
N ALA A 101 14.29 12.55 -2.30
CA ALA A 101 15.62 12.17 -2.79
C ALA A 101 16.66 11.99 -1.68
N SER A 102 16.48 12.63 -0.52
CA SER A 102 17.45 12.59 0.59
C SER A 102 17.50 11.23 1.28
N ASN A 103 16.34 10.60 1.46
CA ASN A 103 16.20 9.27 2.09
C ASN A 103 15.82 8.16 1.09
N LYS A 104 15.61 8.51 -0.18
CA LYS A 104 15.22 7.60 -1.27
C LYS A 104 13.90 6.86 -0.98
N GLN A 105 12.94 7.57 -0.38
CA GLN A 105 11.63 7.02 -0.03
C GLN A 105 10.50 7.79 -0.72
N TRP A 106 9.36 7.11 -0.85
CA TRP A 106 8.10 7.72 -1.25
C TRP A 106 7.36 8.16 0.01
N GLU A 107 6.92 9.41 0.03
CA GLU A 107 6.25 10.04 1.17
C GLU A 107 4.89 10.56 0.74
N LEU A 108 3.89 10.45 1.62
CA LEU A 108 2.56 10.98 1.37
C LEU A 108 2.59 12.50 1.35
N THR A 109 1.90 13.10 0.38
CA THR A 109 1.75 14.57 0.31
C THR A 109 0.58 15.10 1.13
N GLY A 110 -0.22 14.20 1.73
CA GLY A 110 -1.36 14.54 2.57
C GLY A 110 -1.52 13.58 3.75
N ALA A 111 -2.28 14.01 4.76
CA ALA A 111 -2.62 13.17 5.90
C ALA A 111 -3.61 12.06 5.51
N LEU A 112 -3.45 10.90 6.13
CA LEU A 112 -4.44 9.82 6.04
C LEU A 112 -5.62 10.12 6.97
N PRO A 113 -6.85 9.69 6.62
CA PRO A 113 -8.08 10.00 7.36
C PRO A 113 -8.23 9.10 8.60
N TRP A 114 -7.29 9.22 9.54
CA TRP A 114 -7.24 8.38 10.75
C TRP A 114 -8.47 8.54 11.64
N GLU A 115 -9.16 9.69 11.58
CA GLU A 115 -10.42 9.94 12.28
C GLU A 115 -11.56 9.02 11.83
N ARG A 116 -11.44 8.42 10.64
CA ARG A 116 -12.39 7.44 10.10
C ARG A 116 -11.92 6.00 10.25
N TRP A 117 -10.73 5.77 10.83
CA TRP A 117 -10.14 4.44 10.87
C TRP A 117 -10.70 3.61 12.04
N ASP A 118 -11.28 2.45 11.71
CA ASP A 118 -11.70 1.45 12.68
C ASP A 118 -10.53 0.54 13.02
N ALA A 119 -10.03 0.64 14.26
CA ALA A 119 -8.90 -0.16 14.73
C ALA A 119 -9.19 -1.68 14.78
N VAL A 120 -10.46 -2.07 15.01
CA VAL A 120 -10.86 -3.47 15.08
C VAL A 120 -10.98 -4.06 13.69
N GLY A 121 -11.67 -3.37 12.79
CA GLY A 121 -11.83 -3.78 11.39
C GLY A 121 -10.60 -3.52 10.51
N ARG A 122 -9.64 -2.71 10.99
CA ARG A 122 -8.47 -2.19 10.26
C ARG A 122 -8.81 -1.62 8.88
N ARG A 123 -9.90 -0.84 8.83
CA ARG A 123 -10.50 -0.27 7.60
C ARG A 123 -11.06 1.11 7.86
N LEU A 124 -11.37 1.87 6.80
CA LEU A 124 -12.12 3.11 6.98
C LEU A 124 -13.62 2.82 7.17
N GLY A 125 -14.23 3.55 8.09
CA GLY A 125 -15.68 3.56 8.36
C GLY A 125 -16.45 4.56 7.51
#